data_AF-A0A944X9F3-F1
#
_entry.id   AF-A0A944X9F3-F1
#
_cell.length_a   1.000
_cell.length_b   1.000
_cell.length_c   1.000
_cell.angle_alpha   90.00
_cell.angle_beta   90.00
_cell.angle_gamma   90.00
#
_symmetry.space_group_name_H-M   'P 1'
#
loop_
_entity.id
_entity.type
_entity.pdbx_description
1 polymer ?
#
loop_
_entity_poly.entity_id
_entity_poly.type
_entity_poly.pdbx_seq_one_letter_code
_entity_poly.pdbx_strand_id
1 'polypeptide(L)'
;MKLKERVTLAGRNMLGLLDAENDFMPTGGYEVAHDLGRFWDAILRVEESVGFTIPAELEAASLENLRRLTDNPDRLLHNRPEVPHMAPKAKLNTHNFRETLLAMGGLIRRRHSNWAAASAAHLVSVIDRVVLADGRLDLSQMGTWGQLPGPDTPMVGQAGEWFDTTSSSGRCLEALVWLYEETGDDRVLDLSRRIATHHLEYSTTEDGSVPAGFIDPEHGGHNHSYHGTLKGLLLYGILTGQKEYVDRVEATYRNGVRLKIVKESGWTPHDLGKTRFPNDFGDPVSDPASTGDSAQIALWLALDAGCGDLLDDVERYVRSRLAPAQLTQADAHPGIEVTGRDLGTWGIHLPTHGGKKCTPDVAAAVTHSMCDIYNNICTRSATGLQVNLHFDYEDEDITVTSTRADRGEVAVRLAQPESVMVRIPGWTPESSLKLTVDGQATPIRRLGHYAWIPGGDQKTGSDILLTYELPKRVTQEEMPSGRVYTIAWRGDEIVGIDPQDGPMPFFAALEK
;
A
#
# COMPACT_ATOMS: atom_id res chain seq x y z
N MET A 1 17.11 1.78 9.48
CA MET A 1 16.78 0.97 8.26
C MET A 1 16.50 1.95 7.15
N LYS A 2 17.19 1.81 6.02
CA LYS A 2 17.16 2.77 4.91
C LYS A 2 16.00 2.52 3.95
N LEU A 3 14.85 3.10 4.23
CA LEU A 3 13.65 2.90 3.41
C LEU A 3 13.79 3.53 2.01
N LYS A 4 14.54 4.64 1.89
CA LYS A 4 14.87 5.27 0.59
C LYS A 4 15.52 4.30 -0.39
N GLU A 5 16.48 3.48 0.07
CA GLU A 5 17.17 2.49 -0.77
C GLU A 5 16.18 1.42 -1.27
N ARG A 6 15.22 1.01 -0.43
CA ARG A 6 14.19 0.02 -0.80
C ARG A 6 13.20 0.55 -1.83
N VAL A 7 12.74 1.79 -1.65
CA VAL A 7 11.86 2.48 -2.61
C VAL A 7 12.60 2.72 -3.94
N THR A 8 13.88 3.12 -3.88
CA THR A 8 14.72 3.26 -5.08
C THR A 8 14.88 1.92 -5.82
N LEU A 9 15.06 0.82 -5.09
CA LEU A 9 15.16 -0.51 -5.67
C LEU A 9 13.85 -0.93 -6.36
N ALA A 10 12.71 -0.62 -5.76
CA ALA A 10 11.41 -0.83 -6.37
C ALA A 10 11.23 -0.02 -7.67
N GLY A 11 11.69 1.23 -7.72
CA GLY A 11 11.72 2.01 -8.95
C GLY A 11 12.53 1.35 -10.08
N ARG A 12 13.68 0.74 -9.76
CA ARG A 12 14.47 -0.02 -10.74
C ARG A 12 13.73 -1.25 -11.25
N ASN A 13 13.08 -1.99 -10.35
CA ASN A 13 12.21 -3.11 -10.73
C ASN A 13 11.10 -2.64 -11.68
N MET A 14 10.39 -1.56 -11.36
CA MET A 14 9.32 -1.02 -12.22
C MET A 14 9.81 -0.73 -13.64
N LEU A 15 11.00 -0.13 -13.82
CA LEU A 15 11.59 0.05 -15.14
C LEU A 15 11.97 -1.28 -15.80
N GLY A 16 12.48 -2.24 -15.03
CA GLY A 16 12.82 -3.60 -15.49
C GLY A 16 11.59 -4.44 -15.88
N LEU A 17 10.38 -4.03 -15.52
CA LEU A 17 9.15 -4.66 -15.98
C LEU A 17 8.83 -4.35 -17.44
N LEU A 18 9.32 -3.21 -17.97
CA LEU A 18 9.05 -2.74 -19.33
C LEU A 18 9.84 -3.57 -20.34
N ASP A 19 9.11 -4.32 -21.16
CA ASP A 19 9.69 -5.31 -22.07
C ASP A 19 9.98 -4.70 -23.45
N ALA A 20 11.25 -4.55 -23.79
CA ALA A 20 11.69 -3.96 -25.06
C ALA A 20 11.23 -4.75 -26.31
N GLU A 21 10.94 -6.04 -26.18
CA GLU A 21 10.41 -6.85 -27.30
C GLU A 21 8.90 -6.66 -27.50
N ASN A 22 8.23 -6.09 -26.49
CA ASN A 22 6.79 -5.85 -26.47
C ASN A 22 6.48 -4.36 -26.28
N ASP A 23 7.11 -3.51 -27.08
CA ASP A 23 6.91 -2.05 -27.11
C ASP A 23 7.10 -1.35 -25.75
N PHE A 24 7.96 -1.87 -24.87
CA PHE A 24 8.16 -1.39 -23.49
C PHE A 24 6.89 -1.43 -22.63
N MET A 25 6.02 -2.42 -22.84
CA MET A 25 4.88 -2.65 -21.97
C MET A 25 5.25 -3.56 -20.79
N PRO A 26 4.56 -3.44 -19.64
CA PRO A 26 4.75 -4.38 -18.54
C PRO A 26 4.20 -5.76 -18.91
N THR A 27 5.06 -6.77 -18.95
CA THR A 27 4.68 -8.16 -19.23
C THR A 27 4.69 -9.01 -17.96
N GLY A 28 4.28 -10.28 -18.04
CA GLY A 28 4.43 -11.27 -16.94
C GLY A 28 3.50 -11.09 -15.73
N GLY A 29 2.55 -10.17 -15.77
CA GLY A 29 1.58 -9.94 -14.69
C GLY A 29 0.14 -10.34 -15.05
N TYR A 30 -0.81 -9.69 -14.38
CA TYR A 30 -2.23 -10.05 -14.45
C TYR A 30 -2.82 -9.72 -15.82
N GLU A 31 -2.69 -8.48 -16.27
CA GLU A 31 -3.17 -7.94 -17.55
C GLU A 31 -2.29 -6.73 -17.89
N VAL A 32 -1.78 -6.63 -19.13
CA VAL A 32 -0.83 -5.57 -19.52
C VAL A 32 -1.41 -4.17 -19.28
N ALA A 33 -2.69 -3.95 -19.63
CA ALA A 33 -3.34 -2.66 -19.41
C ALA A 33 -3.48 -2.32 -17.92
N HIS A 34 -3.87 -3.29 -17.10
CA HIS A 34 -3.92 -3.14 -15.64
C HIS A 34 -2.55 -2.80 -15.06
N ASP A 35 -1.54 -3.57 -15.44
CA ASP A 35 -0.18 -3.44 -14.94
C ASP A 35 0.47 -2.13 -15.40
N LEU A 36 0.10 -1.60 -16.57
CA LEU A 36 0.55 -0.29 -17.04
C LEU A 36 -0.04 0.87 -16.21
N GLY A 37 -1.32 0.79 -15.84
CA GLY A 37 -1.92 1.79 -14.95
C GLY A 37 -1.25 1.79 -13.56
N ARG A 38 -1.00 0.60 -13.02
CA ARG A 38 -0.24 0.38 -11.79
C ARG A 38 1.19 0.90 -11.85
N PHE A 39 1.89 0.63 -12.96
CA PHE A 39 3.23 1.14 -13.21
C PHE A 39 3.26 2.67 -13.13
N TRP A 40 2.32 3.34 -13.81
CA TRP A 40 2.25 4.81 -13.81
C TRP A 40 2.01 5.39 -12.42
N ASP A 41 1.09 4.81 -11.64
CA ASP A 41 0.84 5.22 -10.24
C ASP A 41 2.12 5.06 -9.39
N ALA A 42 2.76 3.89 -9.47
CA ALA A 42 3.93 3.59 -8.65
C ALA A 42 5.16 4.42 -9.05
N ILE A 43 5.55 4.44 -10.34
CA ILE A 43 6.81 5.06 -10.77
C ILE A 43 6.85 6.57 -10.53
N LEU A 44 5.70 7.24 -10.71
CA LEU A 44 5.55 8.66 -10.47
C LEU A 44 5.65 9.01 -8.98
N ARG A 45 5.15 8.14 -8.09
CA ARG A 45 5.33 8.27 -6.64
C ARG A 45 6.78 8.05 -6.23
N VAL A 46 7.46 7.07 -6.82
CA VAL A 46 8.88 6.83 -6.55
C VAL A 46 9.72 8.06 -6.94
N GLU A 47 9.47 8.65 -8.11
CA GLU A 47 10.13 9.90 -8.53
C GLU A 47 9.92 11.02 -7.50
N GLU A 48 8.67 11.30 -7.12
CA GLU A 48 8.34 12.35 -6.15
C GLU A 48 8.93 12.10 -4.77
N SER A 49 8.86 10.85 -4.28
CA SER A 49 9.31 10.48 -2.94
C SER A 49 10.83 10.54 -2.79
N VAL A 50 11.59 9.93 -3.71
CA VAL A 50 13.03 9.73 -3.50
C VAL A 50 13.92 10.44 -4.52
N GLY A 51 13.34 11.23 -5.43
CA GLY A 51 14.06 11.89 -6.51
C GLY A 51 14.55 10.91 -7.59
N PHE A 52 13.82 9.81 -7.79
CA PHE A 52 14.17 8.79 -8.78
C PHE A 52 13.97 9.31 -10.20
N THR A 53 14.97 9.14 -11.07
CA THR A 53 14.86 9.60 -12.47
C THR A 53 14.24 8.52 -13.36
N ILE A 54 13.12 8.85 -13.98
CA ILE A 54 12.52 8.03 -15.05
C ILE A 54 13.26 8.34 -16.36
N PRO A 55 13.86 7.34 -17.05
CA PRO A 55 14.49 7.58 -18.35
C PRO A 55 13.48 8.11 -19.37
N ALA A 56 13.82 9.19 -20.07
CA ALA A 56 12.90 9.91 -20.94
C ALA A 56 12.34 9.03 -22.07
N GLU A 57 13.14 8.11 -22.59
CA GLU A 57 12.75 7.14 -23.61
C GLU A 57 11.70 6.14 -23.11
N LEU A 58 11.84 5.67 -21.87
CA LEU A 58 10.91 4.73 -21.25
C LEU A 58 9.62 5.45 -20.85
N GLU A 59 9.72 6.68 -20.34
CA GLU A 59 8.56 7.52 -20.03
C GLU A 59 7.74 7.81 -21.30
N ALA A 60 8.41 8.20 -22.39
CA ALA A 60 7.77 8.48 -23.68
C ALA A 60 7.07 7.23 -24.25
N ALA A 61 7.75 6.08 -24.23
CA ALA A 61 7.17 4.81 -24.68
C ALA A 61 5.96 4.40 -23.82
N SER A 62 6.08 4.53 -22.49
CA SER A 62 4.99 4.22 -21.56
C SER A 62 3.79 5.14 -21.73
N LEU A 63 4.01 6.40 -22.11
CA LEU A 63 2.95 7.38 -22.33
C LEU A 63 2.22 7.10 -23.65
N GLU A 64 2.96 6.72 -24.69
CA GLU A 64 2.38 6.26 -25.95
C GLU A 64 1.56 4.98 -25.73
N ASN A 65 2.06 4.03 -24.94
CA ASN A 65 1.33 2.84 -24.56
C ASN A 65 0.06 3.17 -23.76
N LEU A 66 0.12 4.11 -22.82
CA LEU A 66 -1.05 4.52 -22.05
C LEU A 66 -2.14 5.10 -22.97
N ARG A 67 -1.77 5.96 -23.93
CA ARG A 67 -2.67 6.45 -24.98
C ARG A 67 -3.22 5.31 -25.81
N ARG A 68 -2.35 4.42 -26.29
CA ARG A 68 -2.72 3.26 -27.09
C ARG A 68 -3.66 2.33 -26.35
N LEU A 69 -3.54 2.12 -25.05
CA LEU A 69 -4.44 1.22 -24.29
C LEU A 69 -5.73 1.90 -23.81
N THR A 70 -5.79 3.23 -23.85
CA THR A 70 -6.98 4.03 -23.53
C THR A 70 -7.68 4.63 -24.76
N ASP A 71 -7.18 4.36 -25.97
CA ASP A 71 -7.82 4.79 -27.22
C ASP A 71 -9.07 3.95 -27.56
N ASN A 72 -10.10 4.11 -26.77
CA ASN A 72 -11.39 3.47 -26.92
C ASN A 72 -12.49 4.44 -26.46
N PRO A 73 -13.77 4.15 -26.78
CA PRO A 73 -14.88 5.04 -26.46
C PRO A 73 -15.01 5.45 -24.99
N ASP A 74 -14.46 4.68 -24.04
CA ASP A 74 -14.60 4.92 -22.60
C ASP A 74 -13.35 5.55 -21.96
N ARG A 75 -12.24 5.66 -22.71
CA ARG A 75 -10.91 6.05 -22.18
C ARG A 75 -10.40 5.13 -21.06
N LEU A 76 -10.92 3.90 -20.99
CA LEU A 76 -10.55 2.90 -19.99
C LEU A 76 -9.33 2.09 -20.46
N LEU A 77 -8.39 1.75 -19.58
CA LEU A 77 -7.30 0.84 -19.91
C LEU A 77 -7.85 -0.55 -20.32
N HIS A 78 -7.55 -1.00 -21.54
CA HIS A 78 -7.86 -2.35 -22.03
C HIS A 78 -6.70 -2.97 -22.79
N ASN A 79 -6.50 -4.27 -22.59
CA ASN A 79 -5.71 -5.08 -23.50
C ASN A 79 -6.29 -5.04 -24.93
N ARG A 80 -5.41 -4.93 -25.92
CA ARG A 80 -5.78 -4.85 -27.34
C ARG A 80 -5.90 -6.24 -27.95
N PRO A 81 -7.11 -6.70 -28.34
CA PRO A 81 -7.30 -8.04 -28.88
C PRO A 81 -6.56 -8.27 -30.21
N GLU A 82 -6.23 -7.21 -30.94
CA GLU A 82 -5.41 -7.25 -32.14
C GLU A 82 -3.90 -7.43 -31.86
N VAL A 83 -3.45 -7.29 -30.61
CA VAL A 83 -2.06 -7.50 -30.20
C VAL A 83 -1.89 -8.94 -29.68
N PRO A 84 -1.11 -9.82 -30.35
CA PRO A 84 -1.11 -11.26 -30.07
C PRO A 84 -0.82 -11.65 -28.61
N HIS A 85 0.13 -10.98 -27.96
CA HIS A 85 0.48 -11.30 -26.56
C HIS A 85 -0.56 -10.80 -25.55
N MET A 86 -1.46 -9.88 -25.94
CA MET A 86 -2.53 -9.34 -25.09
C MET A 86 -3.86 -10.05 -25.27
N ALA A 87 -4.13 -10.53 -26.49
CA ALA A 87 -5.40 -11.10 -26.91
C ALA A 87 -5.96 -12.17 -25.95
N PRO A 88 -5.16 -13.10 -25.40
CA PRO A 88 -5.67 -14.12 -24.48
C PRO A 88 -6.27 -13.57 -23.18
N LYS A 89 -5.92 -12.33 -22.81
CA LYS A 89 -6.35 -11.66 -21.59
C LYS A 89 -7.17 -10.39 -21.87
N ALA A 90 -7.53 -10.13 -23.13
CA ALA A 90 -8.33 -8.98 -23.50
C ALA A 90 -9.78 -9.18 -23.03
N LYS A 91 -10.24 -8.30 -22.14
CA LYS A 91 -11.58 -8.32 -21.55
C LYS A 91 -11.97 -6.92 -21.07
N LEU A 92 -13.26 -6.71 -20.87
CA LEU A 92 -13.77 -5.56 -20.14
C LEU A 92 -13.48 -5.77 -18.65
N ASN A 93 -12.48 -5.07 -18.11
CA ASN A 93 -12.04 -5.22 -16.73
C ASN A 93 -12.35 -3.97 -15.90
N THR A 94 -13.30 -4.08 -14.99
CA THR A 94 -13.71 -2.99 -14.10
C THR A 94 -12.65 -2.61 -13.04
N HIS A 95 -11.62 -3.43 -12.83
CA HIS A 95 -10.46 -3.05 -12.02
C HIS A 95 -9.77 -1.81 -12.59
N ASN A 96 -9.79 -1.68 -13.92
CA ASN A 96 -9.10 -0.62 -14.63
C ASN A 96 -9.77 0.75 -14.47
N PHE A 97 -10.96 0.85 -13.84
CA PHE A 97 -11.49 2.15 -13.41
C PHE A 97 -10.48 2.83 -12.48
N ARG A 98 -10.04 2.13 -11.43
CA ARG A 98 -9.02 2.62 -10.49
C ARG A 98 -7.69 2.87 -11.20
N GLU A 99 -7.18 1.86 -11.92
CA GLU A 99 -5.82 1.94 -12.49
C GLU A 99 -5.68 3.04 -13.55
N THR A 100 -6.74 3.27 -14.35
CA THR A 100 -6.74 4.37 -15.31
C THR A 100 -6.77 5.71 -14.59
N LEU A 101 -7.64 5.89 -13.60
CA LEU A 101 -7.76 7.15 -12.89
C LEU A 101 -6.51 7.49 -12.06
N LEU A 102 -5.83 6.50 -11.47
CA LEU A 102 -4.54 6.71 -10.80
C LEU A 102 -3.44 7.16 -11.77
N ALA A 103 -3.35 6.52 -12.93
CA ALA A 103 -2.38 6.94 -13.96
C ALA A 103 -2.67 8.36 -14.44
N MET A 104 -3.93 8.70 -14.72
CA MET A 104 -4.30 10.04 -15.16
C MET A 104 -4.08 11.09 -14.06
N GLY A 105 -4.52 10.82 -12.84
CA GLY A 105 -4.31 11.70 -11.68
C GLY A 105 -2.82 11.97 -11.43
N GLY A 106 -1.99 10.94 -11.49
CA GLY A 106 -0.54 11.07 -11.36
C GLY A 106 0.08 11.98 -12.42
N LEU A 107 -0.35 11.85 -13.69
CA LEU A 107 0.11 12.70 -14.80
C LEU A 107 -0.43 14.13 -14.70
N ILE A 108 -1.63 14.35 -14.17
CA ILE A 108 -2.17 15.70 -13.90
C ILE A 108 -1.30 16.38 -12.86
N ARG A 109 -1.07 15.71 -11.71
CA ARG A 109 -0.27 16.24 -10.60
C ARG A 109 1.15 16.58 -11.00
N ARG A 110 1.87 15.63 -11.59
CA ARG A 110 3.34 15.69 -11.75
C ARG A 110 3.81 16.11 -13.13
N ARG A 111 2.92 16.12 -14.13
CA ARG A 111 3.24 16.54 -15.51
C ARG A 111 2.30 17.61 -16.05
N HIS A 112 1.29 18.04 -15.29
CA HIS A 112 0.29 19.02 -15.72
C HIS A 112 -0.36 18.63 -17.06
N SER A 113 -0.65 17.33 -17.24
CA SER A 113 -1.12 16.78 -18.51
C SER A 113 -2.59 17.10 -18.78
N ASN A 114 -2.83 18.05 -19.70
CA ASN A 114 -4.19 18.39 -20.17
C ASN A 114 -4.90 17.21 -20.83
N TRP A 115 -4.15 16.34 -21.52
CA TRP A 115 -4.72 15.12 -22.11
C TRP A 115 -5.20 14.15 -21.04
N ALA A 116 -4.44 13.99 -19.95
CA ALA A 116 -4.83 13.14 -18.83
C ALA A 116 -6.06 13.70 -18.12
N ALA A 117 -6.13 15.02 -17.90
CA ALA A 117 -7.30 15.68 -17.34
C ALA A 117 -8.57 15.45 -18.19
N ALA A 118 -8.49 15.64 -19.50
CA ALA A 118 -9.61 15.41 -20.41
C ALA A 118 -10.03 13.93 -20.44
N SER A 119 -9.07 13.01 -20.44
CA SER A 119 -9.34 11.56 -20.44
C SER A 119 -9.96 11.09 -19.14
N ALA A 120 -9.49 11.59 -18.00
CA ALA A 120 -10.05 11.31 -16.68
C ALA A 120 -11.49 11.83 -16.56
N ALA A 121 -11.75 13.08 -16.96
CA ALA A 121 -13.10 13.64 -16.94
C ALA A 121 -14.10 12.85 -17.80
N HIS A 122 -13.64 12.33 -18.96
CA HIS A 122 -14.44 11.45 -19.81
C HIS A 122 -14.74 10.12 -19.12
N LEU A 123 -13.72 9.47 -18.55
CA LEU A 123 -13.90 8.21 -17.83
C LEU A 123 -14.79 8.37 -16.60
N VAL A 124 -14.66 9.45 -15.83
CA VAL A 124 -15.58 9.77 -14.71
C VAL A 124 -17.02 9.85 -15.20
N SER A 125 -17.26 10.50 -16.34
CA SER A 125 -18.60 10.57 -16.94
C SER A 125 -19.12 9.21 -17.38
N VAL A 126 -18.24 8.27 -17.78
CA VAL A 126 -18.61 6.88 -18.08
C VAL A 126 -18.98 6.13 -16.79
N ILE A 127 -18.14 6.22 -15.75
CA ILE A 127 -18.37 5.54 -14.47
C ILE A 127 -19.68 6.05 -13.83
N ASP A 128 -19.95 7.35 -13.88
CA ASP A 128 -21.19 7.92 -13.30
C ASP A 128 -22.47 7.38 -13.95
N ARG A 129 -22.43 7.06 -15.25
CA ARG A 129 -23.55 6.39 -15.96
C ARG A 129 -23.66 4.92 -15.60
N VAL A 130 -22.53 4.23 -15.49
CA VAL A 130 -22.46 2.78 -15.24
C VAL A 130 -22.84 2.43 -13.81
N VAL A 131 -22.43 3.24 -12.83
CA VAL A 131 -22.77 3.03 -11.42
C VAL A 131 -24.24 3.41 -11.21
N LEU A 132 -25.07 2.44 -10.81
CA LEU A 132 -26.48 2.65 -10.50
C LEU A 132 -26.66 3.24 -9.09
N ALA A 133 -27.88 3.66 -8.76
CA ALA A 133 -28.19 4.24 -7.45
C ALA A 133 -28.01 3.24 -6.29
N ASP A 134 -28.16 1.94 -6.57
CA ASP A 134 -28.01 0.86 -5.60
C ASP A 134 -26.58 0.27 -5.59
N GLY A 135 -25.62 0.90 -6.26
CA GLY A 135 -24.21 0.49 -6.33
C GLY A 135 -23.90 -0.61 -7.34
N ARG A 136 -24.91 -1.18 -8.02
CA ARG A 136 -24.68 -2.14 -9.11
C ARG A 136 -24.07 -1.44 -10.32
N LEU A 137 -23.42 -2.22 -11.18
CA LEU A 137 -22.83 -1.72 -12.43
C LEU A 137 -23.66 -2.17 -13.64
N ASP A 138 -24.16 -1.22 -14.41
CA ASP A 138 -24.75 -1.46 -15.73
C ASP A 138 -23.69 -1.22 -16.83
N LEU A 139 -22.87 -2.24 -17.06
CA LEU A 139 -21.80 -2.18 -18.05
C LEU A 139 -22.32 -2.02 -19.49
N SER A 140 -23.61 -2.25 -19.75
CA SER A 140 -24.20 -2.04 -21.08
C SER A 140 -24.19 -0.57 -21.53
N GLN A 141 -24.01 0.35 -20.59
CA GLN A 141 -23.88 1.78 -20.84
C GLN A 141 -22.47 2.22 -21.25
N MET A 142 -21.50 1.30 -21.26
CA MET A 142 -20.15 1.56 -21.74
C MET A 142 -20.09 1.52 -23.27
N GLY A 143 -19.30 2.40 -23.87
CA GLY A 143 -19.11 2.41 -25.32
C GLY A 143 -18.35 1.17 -25.83
N THR A 144 -17.55 0.54 -24.98
CA THR A 144 -16.84 -0.73 -25.24
C THR A 144 -17.67 -1.98 -25.00
N TRP A 145 -18.92 -1.84 -24.55
CA TRP A 145 -19.81 -2.99 -24.32
C TRP A 145 -19.99 -3.83 -25.60
N GLY A 146 -19.82 -5.14 -25.47
CA GLY A 146 -19.89 -6.09 -26.58
C GLY A 146 -18.68 -6.09 -27.52
N GLN A 147 -17.68 -5.24 -27.30
CA GLN A 147 -16.42 -5.23 -28.08
C GLN A 147 -15.36 -6.18 -27.50
N LEU A 148 -15.46 -6.46 -26.21
CA LEU A 148 -14.57 -7.37 -25.48
C LEU A 148 -15.40 -8.39 -24.67
N PRO A 149 -14.84 -9.56 -24.33
CA PRO A 149 -15.43 -10.45 -23.33
C PRO A 149 -15.75 -9.68 -22.04
N GLY A 150 -16.85 -10.04 -21.37
CA GLY A 150 -17.23 -9.46 -20.08
C GLY A 150 -16.24 -9.79 -18.96
N PRO A 151 -16.42 -9.21 -17.75
CA PRO A 151 -15.52 -9.45 -16.63
C PRO A 151 -15.58 -10.89 -16.12
N ASP A 152 -14.44 -11.42 -15.64
CA ASP A 152 -14.30 -12.81 -15.16
C ASP A 152 -15.15 -13.12 -13.92
N THR A 153 -15.43 -12.12 -13.09
CA THR A 153 -16.28 -12.25 -11.91
C THR A 153 -17.56 -11.47 -12.16
N PRO A 154 -18.75 -12.07 -12.00
CA PRO A 154 -20.00 -11.36 -12.15
C PRO A 154 -20.08 -10.26 -11.09
N MET A 155 -19.77 -9.02 -11.48
CA MET A 155 -19.97 -7.79 -10.70
C MET A 155 -21.46 -7.37 -10.69
N VAL A 156 -22.35 -8.35 -10.79
CA VAL A 156 -23.77 -8.15 -11.03
C VAL A 156 -24.53 -8.79 -9.89
N GLY A 157 -24.98 -7.95 -8.95
CA GLY A 157 -25.96 -8.34 -7.94
C GLY A 157 -27.40 -8.28 -8.47
N GLN A 158 -28.32 -8.99 -7.81
CA GLN A 158 -29.74 -8.74 -7.97
C GLN A 158 -30.15 -7.49 -7.18
N ALA A 159 -31.14 -6.75 -7.67
CA ALA A 159 -31.63 -5.56 -6.98
C ALA A 159 -32.17 -5.96 -5.58
N GLY A 160 -31.66 -5.32 -4.53
CA GLY A 160 -32.08 -5.58 -3.15
C GLY A 160 -31.34 -6.73 -2.46
N GLU A 161 -30.38 -7.37 -3.11
CA GLU A 161 -29.49 -8.37 -2.49
C GLU A 161 -28.08 -7.79 -2.29
N TRP A 162 -27.34 -8.32 -1.33
CA TRP A 162 -25.93 -7.98 -1.16
C TRP A 162 -25.10 -8.53 -2.33
N PHE A 163 -24.11 -7.76 -2.78
CA PHE A 163 -23.15 -8.16 -3.79
C PHE A 163 -21.80 -7.47 -3.56
N ASP A 164 -20.73 -8.05 -4.12
CA ASP A 164 -19.37 -7.52 -3.98
C ASP A 164 -18.94 -6.72 -5.20
N THR A 165 -18.86 -5.39 -5.06
CA THR A 165 -18.24 -4.47 -6.03
C THR A 165 -16.95 -3.82 -5.51
N THR A 166 -16.32 -4.40 -4.48
CA THR A 166 -15.03 -3.89 -3.97
C THR A 166 -13.94 -3.94 -5.04
N SER A 167 -13.99 -4.93 -5.93
CA SER A 167 -13.05 -5.07 -7.05
C SER A 167 -13.27 -4.10 -8.22
N SER A 168 -14.32 -3.28 -8.16
CA SER A 168 -14.69 -2.30 -9.18
C SER A 168 -14.87 -0.90 -8.58
N SER A 169 -16.10 -0.50 -8.24
CA SER A 169 -16.40 0.85 -7.72
C SER A 169 -15.73 1.12 -6.38
N GLY A 170 -15.67 0.13 -5.48
CA GLY A 170 -15.17 0.32 -4.12
C GLY A 170 -13.72 0.75 -4.10
N ARG A 171 -12.85 -0.04 -4.72
CA ARG A 171 -11.43 0.33 -4.84
C ARG A 171 -11.18 1.56 -5.72
N CYS A 172 -12.10 1.87 -6.65
CA CYS A 172 -11.99 3.07 -7.50
C CYS A 172 -12.14 4.37 -6.70
N LEU A 173 -12.81 4.34 -5.54
CA LEU A 173 -13.06 5.51 -4.71
C LEU A 173 -11.76 6.23 -4.30
N GLU A 174 -10.69 5.48 -3.99
CA GLU A 174 -9.35 6.04 -3.72
C GLU A 174 -8.87 6.93 -4.87
N ALA A 175 -8.97 6.46 -6.12
CA ALA A 175 -8.52 7.19 -7.29
C ALA A 175 -9.40 8.41 -7.59
N LEU A 176 -10.71 8.33 -7.31
CA LEU A 176 -11.63 9.46 -7.47
C LEU A 176 -11.32 10.58 -6.47
N VAL A 177 -11.05 10.26 -5.21
CA VAL A 177 -10.71 11.26 -4.19
C VAL A 177 -9.45 12.04 -4.59
N TRP A 178 -8.38 11.35 -4.98
CA TRP A 178 -7.18 12.04 -5.46
C TRP A 178 -7.40 12.81 -6.75
N LEU A 179 -8.19 12.28 -7.69
CA LEU A 179 -8.51 13.03 -8.90
C LEU A 179 -9.25 14.33 -8.57
N TYR A 180 -10.16 14.33 -7.59
CA TYR A 180 -10.82 15.55 -7.13
C TYR A 180 -9.81 16.54 -6.53
N GLU A 181 -8.86 16.09 -5.71
CA GLU A 181 -7.82 16.98 -5.17
C GLU A 181 -6.98 17.64 -6.27
N GLU A 182 -6.71 16.93 -7.37
CA GLU A 182 -5.92 17.44 -8.49
C GLU A 182 -6.71 18.34 -9.46
N THR A 183 -8.05 18.24 -9.49
CA THR A 183 -8.88 18.88 -10.52
C THR A 183 -9.94 19.85 -9.98
N GLY A 184 -10.40 19.66 -8.75
CA GLY A 184 -11.54 20.38 -8.17
C GLY A 184 -12.87 20.14 -8.90
N ASP A 185 -13.00 19.06 -9.68
CA ASP A 185 -14.21 18.79 -10.46
C ASP A 185 -15.31 18.19 -9.57
N ASP A 186 -16.34 18.99 -9.27
CA ASP A 186 -17.48 18.61 -8.43
C ASP A 186 -18.17 17.31 -8.88
N ARG A 187 -18.13 16.97 -10.17
CA ARG A 187 -18.71 15.71 -10.68
C ARG A 187 -17.98 14.49 -10.13
N VAL A 188 -16.68 14.60 -9.89
CA VAL A 188 -15.86 13.56 -9.27
C VAL A 188 -16.28 13.38 -7.81
N LEU A 189 -16.53 14.48 -7.09
CA LEU A 189 -16.97 14.43 -5.69
C LEU A 189 -18.39 13.86 -5.56
N ASP A 190 -19.32 14.23 -6.45
CA ASP A 190 -20.67 13.69 -6.47
C ASP A 190 -20.70 12.18 -6.74
N LEU A 191 -19.88 11.71 -7.69
CA LEU A 191 -19.70 10.28 -7.94
C LEU A 191 -19.08 9.57 -6.73
N SER A 192 -18.05 10.18 -6.13
CA SER A 192 -17.37 9.66 -4.94
C SER A 192 -18.35 9.49 -3.78
N ARG A 193 -19.22 10.47 -3.54
CA ARG A 193 -20.27 10.39 -2.51
C ARG A 193 -21.19 9.19 -2.72
N ARG A 194 -21.68 8.96 -3.95
CA ARG A 194 -22.57 7.83 -4.26
C ARG A 194 -21.89 6.48 -3.98
N ILE A 195 -20.65 6.33 -4.44
CA ILE A 195 -19.85 5.11 -4.24
C ILE A 195 -19.54 4.92 -2.75
N ALA A 196 -19.10 5.98 -2.06
CA ALA A 196 -18.78 5.94 -0.64
C ALA A 196 -20.01 5.56 0.21
N THR A 197 -21.17 6.14 -0.05
CA THR A 197 -22.42 5.81 0.66
C THR A 197 -22.74 4.31 0.53
N HIS A 198 -22.68 3.76 -0.68
CA HIS A 198 -22.92 2.34 -0.90
C HIS A 198 -21.91 1.46 -0.16
N HIS A 199 -20.61 1.74 -0.28
CA HIS A 199 -19.59 0.90 0.36
C HIS A 199 -19.52 1.05 1.88
N LEU A 200 -19.90 2.21 2.43
CA LEU A 200 -20.09 2.37 3.87
C LEU A 200 -21.20 1.43 4.38
N GLU A 201 -22.30 1.31 3.64
CA GLU A 201 -23.44 0.45 4.03
C GLU A 201 -23.15 -1.04 3.82
N TYR A 202 -22.61 -1.43 2.66
CA TYR A 202 -22.56 -2.84 2.25
C TYR A 202 -21.17 -3.48 2.35
N SER A 203 -20.11 -2.67 2.50
CA SER A 203 -18.73 -3.17 2.62
C SER A 203 -18.14 -3.00 4.03
N THR A 204 -18.91 -2.50 5.00
CA THR A 204 -18.47 -2.39 6.39
C THR A 204 -19.61 -2.73 7.35
N THR A 205 -19.30 -2.91 8.64
CA THR A 205 -20.29 -3.08 9.71
C THR A 205 -20.03 -2.07 10.82
N GLU A 206 -21.05 -1.71 11.59
CA GLU A 206 -20.91 -0.76 12.72
C GLU A 206 -19.89 -1.22 13.77
N ASP A 207 -19.79 -2.52 14.02
CA ASP A 207 -18.84 -3.09 14.98
C ASP A 207 -17.43 -3.28 14.40
N GLY A 208 -17.23 -2.99 13.11
CA GLY A 208 -15.95 -3.17 12.43
C GLY A 208 -15.60 -4.62 12.11
N SER A 209 -16.51 -5.58 12.27
CA SER A 209 -16.32 -6.92 11.72
C SER A 209 -16.28 -6.90 10.19
N VAL A 210 -15.61 -7.90 9.60
CA VAL A 210 -15.63 -8.06 8.14
C VAL A 210 -17.02 -8.60 7.76
N PRO A 211 -17.76 -7.97 6.82
CA PRO A 211 -19.08 -8.46 6.45
C PRO A 211 -19.05 -9.92 5.99
N ALA A 212 -20.03 -10.70 6.43
CA ALA A 212 -20.05 -12.16 6.26
C ALA A 212 -19.89 -12.63 4.81
N GLY A 213 -20.44 -11.88 3.85
CA GLY A 213 -20.32 -12.21 2.42
C GLY A 213 -18.87 -12.23 1.91
N PHE A 214 -17.95 -11.44 2.48
CA PHE A 214 -16.55 -11.44 2.05
C PHE A 214 -15.76 -12.66 2.53
N ILE A 215 -16.16 -13.23 3.67
CA ILE A 215 -15.51 -14.37 4.31
C ILE A 215 -16.27 -15.69 4.08
N ASP A 216 -17.31 -15.66 3.24
CA ASP A 216 -18.04 -16.84 2.85
C ASP A 216 -17.11 -17.78 2.06
N PRO A 217 -16.99 -19.07 2.44
CA PRO A 217 -16.13 -20.04 1.74
C PRO A 217 -16.54 -20.29 0.28
N GLU A 218 -17.73 -19.87 -0.15
CA GLU A 218 -18.18 -19.93 -1.55
C GLU A 218 -17.93 -18.63 -2.31
N HIS A 219 -17.63 -17.52 -1.62
CA HIS A 219 -17.37 -16.21 -2.23
C HIS A 219 -15.89 -15.94 -2.45
N GLY A 220 -15.55 -15.47 -3.65
CA GLY A 220 -14.17 -15.13 -4.05
C GLY A 220 -13.70 -13.75 -3.58
N GLY A 221 -13.96 -13.38 -2.32
CA GLY A 221 -13.61 -12.07 -1.77
C GLY A 221 -12.12 -11.76 -1.93
N HIS A 222 -11.79 -10.67 -2.61
CA HIS A 222 -10.40 -10.31 -2.92
C HIS A 222 -9.86 -9.28 -1.92
N ASN A 223 -8.85 -9.67 -1.13
CA ASN A 223 -8.40 -8.91 0.02
C ASN A 223 -7.86 -7.52 -0.33
N HIS A 224 -7.06 -7.42 -1.40
CA HIS A 224 -6.51 -6.15 -1.88
C HIS A 224 -7.59 -5.20 -2.43
N SER A 225 -8.69 -5.73 -2.97
CA SER A 225 -9.83 -4.90 -3.41
C SER A 225 -10.64 -4.38 -2.22
N TYR A 226 -10.84 -5.23 -1.21
CA TYR A 226 -11.49 -4.85 0.05
C TYR A 226 -10.70 -3.73 0.75
N HIS A 227 -9.38 -3.90 0.88
CA HIS A 227 -8.50 -2.85 1.40
C HIS A 227 -8.54 -1.56 0.59
N GLY A 228 -8.47 -1.64 -0.75
CA GLY A 228 -8.63 -0.47 -1.61
C GLY A 228 -9.96 0.27 -1.40
N THR A 229 -11.03 -0.45 -1.05
CA THR A 229 -12.33 0.15 -0.70
C THR A 229 -12.27 0.87 0.65
N LEU A 230 -11.66 0.27 1.67
CA LEU A 230 -11.46 0.92 2.98
C LEU A 230 -10.60 2.17 2.87
N LYS A 231 -9.54 2.13 2.06
CA LYS A 231 -8.70 3.29 1.73
C LYS A 231 -9.53 4.42 1.12
N GLY A 232 -10.35 4.11 0.10
CA GLY A 232 -11.23 5.09 -0.51
C GLY A 232 -12.22 5.71 0.46
N LEU A 233 -12.84 4.90 1.34
CA LEU A 233 -13.77 5.39 2.37
C LEU A 233 -13.08 6.32 3.37
N LEU A 234 -11.88 5.96 3.83
CA LEU A 234 -11.10 6.78 4.75
C LEU A 234 -10.71 8.12 4.12
N LEU A 235 -10.14 8.09 2.92
CA LEU A 235 -9.78 9.32 2.19
C LEU A 235 -10.98 10.22 1.94
N TYR A 236 -12.13 9.64 1.54
CA TYR A 236 -13.36 10.40 1.36
C TYR A 236 -13.84 11.04 2.67
N GLY A 237 -13.80 10.29 3.79
CA GLY A 237 -14.13 10.80 5.11
C GLY A 237 -13.25 11.96 5.56
N ILE A 238 -11.93 11.84 5.34
CA ILE A 238 -10.95 12.90 5.63
C ILE A 238 -11.21 14.12 4.76
N LEU A 239 -11.29 13.95 3.44
CA LEU A 239 -11.50 15.02 2.47
C LEU A 239 -12.76 15.85 2.79
N THR A 240 -13.85 15.17 3.16
CA THR A 240 -15.16 15.80 3.38
C THR A 240 -15.42 16.18 4.84
N GLY A 241 -14.53 15.82 5.77
CA GLY A 241 -14.73 16.00 7.22
C GLY A 241 -15.87 15.14 7.81
N GLN A 242 -16.36 14.14 7.08
CA GLN A 242 -17.44 13.27 7.54
C GLN A 242 -16.89 12.15 8.42
N LYS A 243 -16.89 12.41 9.74
CA LYS A 243 -16.34 11.53 10.76
C LYS A 243 -16.93 10.11 10.75
N GLU A 244 -18.17 9.91 10.30
CA GLU A 244 -18.78 8.57 10.23
C GLU A 244 -17.97 7.58 9.37
N TYR A 245 -17.36 8.05 8.27
CA TYR A 245 -16.54 7.21 7.40
C TYR A 245 -15.21 6.86 8.07
N VAL A 246 -14.59 7.86 8.71
CA VAL A 246 -13.33 7.68 9.45
C VAL A 246 -13.51 6.71 10.61
N ASP A 247 -14.55 6.91 11.44
CA ASP A 247 -14.84 6.07 12.60
C ASP A 247 -15.19 4.64 12.18
N ARG A 248 -15.94 4.48 11.07
CA ARG A 248 -16.26 3.17 10.53
C ARG A 248 -15.02 2.44 10.04
N VAL A 249 -14.14 3.11 9.29
CA VAL A 249 -12.90 2.49 8.82
C VAL A 249 -11.95 2.21 9.98
N GLU A 250 -11.88 3.08 10.99
CA GLU A 250 -11.12 2.80 12.22
C GLU A 250 -11.63 1.53 12.91
N ALA A 251 -12.94 1.41 13.12
CA ALA A 251 -13.54 0.22 13.71
C ALA A 251 -13.23 -1.03 12.86
N THR A 252 -13.40 -0.94 11.54
CA THR A 252 -13.09 -2.05 10.62
C THR A 252 -11.62 -2.42 10.63
N TYR A 253 -10.71 -1.45 10.69
CA TYR A 253 -9.29 -1.69 10.79
C TYR A 253 -8.96 -2.43 12.10
N ARG A 254 -9.45 -1.93 13.24
CA ARG A 254 -9.15 -2.49 14.55
C ARG A 254 -9.75 -3.87 14.75
N ASN A 255 -11.00 -4.10 14.35
CA ASN A 255 -11.73 -5.33 14.69
C ASN A 255 -11.71 -6.39 13.57
N GLY A 256 -11.69 -5.95 12.31
CA GLY A 256 -11.65 -6.80 11.13
C GLY A 256 -10.22 -7.01 10.63
N VAL A 257 -9.57 -5.94 10.16
CA VAL A 257 -8.26 -6.04 9.49
C VAL A 257 -7.20 -6.57 10.45
N ARG A 258 -6.96 -5.86 11.55
CA ARG A 258 -5.87 -6.14 12.51
C ARG A 258 -6.04 -7.45 13.28
N LEU A 259 -7.28 -7.87 13.56
CA LEU A 259 -7.54 -9.06 14.39
C LEU A 259 -7.91 -10.30 13.59
N LYS A 260 -8.38 -10.17 12.34
CA LYS A 260 -8.91 -11.30 11.55
C LYS A 260 -8.19 -11.50 10.22
N ILE A 261 -7.82 -10.43 9.52
CA ILE A 261 -7.28 -10.52 8.15
C ILE A 261 -5.75 -10.55 8.14
N VAL A 262 -5.11 -9.63 8.87
CA VAL A 262 -3.66 -9.50 8.91
C VAL A 262 -3.16 -10.04 10.22
N LYS A 263 -2.30 -11.04 10.16
CA LYS A 263 -1.69 -11.62 11.34
C LYS A 263 -0.61 -10.70 11.90
N GLU A 264 -0.11 -11.02 13.09
CA GLU A 264 0.91 -10.20 13.76
C GLU A 264 2.20 -10.11 12.96
N SER A 265 2.57 -11.20 12.27
CA SER A 265 3.70 -11.26 11.33
C SER A 265 3.56 -10.32 10.13
N GLY A 266 2.37 -9.76 9.90
CA GLY A 266 2.00 -9.06 8.67
C GLY A 266 1.57 -10.01 7.54
N TRP A 267 1.59 -11.33 7.75
CA TRP A 267 0.98 -12.27 6.80
C TRP A 267 -0.51 -11.96 6.65
N THR A 268 -0.98 -11.99 5.41
CA THR A 268 -2.40 -11.83 5.09
C THR A 268 -2.72 -12.66 3.84
N PRO A 269 -3.91 -13.28 3.74
CA PRO A 269 -4.26 -14.11 2.61
C PRO A 269 -4.60 -13.25 1.38
N HIS A 270 -4.41 -13.78 0.19
CA HIS A 270 -4.91 -13.16 -1.04
C HIS A 270 -6.45 -13.11 -1.09
N ASP A 271 -7.09 -14.19 -0.64
CA ASP A 271 -8.55 -14.34 -0.64
C ASP A 271 -9.10 -14.28 0.80
N LEU A 272 -10.24 -13.59 1.01
CA LEU A 272 -10.89 -13.46 2.32
C LEU A 272 -11.86 -14.61 2.64
N GLY A 273 -12.46 -15.21 1.61
CA GLY A 273 -13.44 -16.30 1.72
C GLY A 273 -12.91 -17.57 1.07
N LYS A 274 -13.40 -17.88 -0.12
CA LYS A 274 -12.94 -19.01 -0.93
C LYS A 274 -11.44 -18.92 -1.25
N THR A 275 -10.64 -19.85 -0.73
CA THR A 275 -9.23 -19.99 -1.12
C THR A 275 -9.12 -20.44 -2.57
N ARG A 276 -8.85 -19.51 -3.49
CA ARG A 276 -8.70 -19.79 -4.94
C ARG A 276 -7.28 -20.20 -5.28
N PHE A 277 -6.32 -19.69 -4.52
CA PHE A 277 -4.90 -19.90 -4.75
C PHE A 277 -4.25 -20.43 -3.46
N PRO A 278 -4.29 -21.75 -3.21
CA PRO A 278 -3.55 -22.35 -2.11
C PRO A 278 -2.06 -22.52 -2.46
N ASN A 279 -1.19 -22.43 -1.46
CA ASN A 279 0.20 -22.86 -1.56
C ASN A 279 0.32 -24.39 -1.38
N ASP A 280 1.55 -24.90 -1.46
CA ASP A 280 1.82 -26.35 -1.34
C ASP A 280 1.44 -26.96 0.02
N PHE A 281 1.21 -26.14 1.05
CA PHE A 281 0.76 -26.54 2.37
C PHE A 281 -0.75 -26.42 2.57
N GLY A 282 -1.49 -25.91 1.57
CA GLY A 282 -2.93 -25.69 1.63
C GLY A 282 -3.35 -24.34 2.24
N ASP A 283 -2.40 -23.48 2.63
CA ASP A 283 -2.71 -22.11 3.05
C ASP A 283 -3.01 -21.22 1.84
N PRO A 284 -3.88 -20.21 1.95
CA PRO A 284 -3.97 -19.17 0.93
C PRO A 284 -2.57 -18.59 0.67
N VAL A 285 -2.24 -18.39 -0.61
CA VAL A 285 -1.05 -17.61 -0.96
C VAL A 285 -1.13 -16.25 -0.31
N SER A 286 -0.02 -15.78 0.23
CA SER A 286 -0.05 -14.49 0.88
C SER A 286 0.10 -13.36 -0.12
N ASP A 287 -0.52 -12.25 0.21
CA ASP A 287 -0.52 -11.05 -0.57
C ASP A 287 0.14 -9.87 0.18
N PRO A 288 1.39 -9.49 -0.15
CA PRO A 288 2.03 -8.35 0.49
C PRO A 288 1.40 -7.00 0.06
N ALA A 289 0.62 -6.92 -1.03
CA ALA A 289 -0.09 -5.70 -1.39
C ALA A 289 -1.14 -5.35 -0.33
N SER A 290 -1.92 -6.34 0.11
CA SER A 290 -2.86 -6.17 1.22
C SER A 290 -2.16 -5.76 2.52
N THR A 291 -0.98 -6.33 2.84
CA THR A 291 -0.19 -5.85 4.01
C THR A 291 0.23 -4.39 3.86
N GLY A 292 0.63 -3.98 2.65
CA GLY A 292 0.96 -2.60 2.32
C GLY A 292 -0.23 -1.67 2.53
N ASP A 293 -1.39 -2.04 2.00
CA ASP A 293 -2.63 -1.27 2.19
C ASP A 293 -3.03 -1.19 3.67
N SER A 294 -2.87 -2.26 4.45
CA SER A 294 -3.14 -2.22 5.89
C SER A 294 -2.21 -1.23 6.62
N ALA A 295 -0.92 -1.23 6.27
CA ALA A 295 0.04 -0.27 6.80
C ALA A 295 -0.32 1.17 6.39
N GLN A 296 -0.82 1.37 5.17
CA GLN A 296 -1.26 2.68 4.70
C GLN A 296 -2.52 3.18 5.39
N ILE A 297 -3.53 2.31 5.60
CA ILE A 297 -4.73 2.64 6.40
C ILE A 297 -4.32 3.02 7.84
N ALA A 298 -3.45 2.24 8.47
CA ALA A 298 -2.94 2.52 9.81
C ALA A 298 -2.22 3.87 9.89
N LEU A 299 -1.42 4.20 8.86
CA LEU A 299 -0.71 5.46 8.75
C LEU A 299 -1.66 6.65 8.67
N TRP A 300 -2.66 6.61 7.79
CA TRP A 300 -3.64 7.69 7.63
C TRP A 300 -4.55 7.83 8.86
N LEU A 301 -4.99 6.72 9.45
CA LEU A 301 -5.72 6.77 10.73
C LEU A 301 -4.87 7.43 11.82
N ALA A 302 -3.57 7.12 11.88
CA ALA A 302 -2.70 7.70 12.88
C ALA A 302 -2.45 9.20 12.69
N LEU A 303 -2.11 9.61 11.47
CA LEU A 303 -1.67 10.97 11.19
C LEU A 303 -2.83 11.94 10.92
N ASP A 304 -3.89 11.48 10.26
CA ASP A 304 -5.02 12.32 9.84
C ASP A 304 -6.25 12.18 10.75
N ALA A 305 -6.44 11.02 11.39
CA ALA A 305 -7.56 10.78 12.31
C ALA A 305 -7.16 10.79 13.80
N GLY A 306 -5.87 10.92 14.12
CA GLY A 306 -5.36 11.03 15.50
C GLY A 306 -5.22 9.70 16.23
N CYS A 307 -5.31 8.56 15.54
CA CYS A 307 -5.12 7.20 16.09
C CYS A 307 -3.62 6.86 16.23
N GLY A 308 -2.86 7.69 16.94
CA GLY A 308 -1.39 7.65 16.95
C GLY A 308 -0.76 6.33 17.41
N ASP A 309 -1.52 5.47 18.10
CA ASP A 309 -1.10 4.11 18.47
C ASP A 309 -0.88 3.20 17.25
N LEU A 310 -1.53 3.49 16.13
CA LEU A 310 -1.46 2.68 14.91
C LEU A 310 -0.14 2.82 14.16
N LEU A 311 0.71 3.80 14.49
CA LEU A 311 2.09 3.87 13.97
C LEU A 311 2.94 2.66 14.38
N ASP A 312 2.59 1.98 15.48
CA ASP A 312 3.22 0.71 15.86
C ASP A 312 2.90 -0.41 14.85
N ASP A 313 1.71 -0.38 14.24
CA ASP A 313 1.34 -1.36 13.21
C ASP A 313 2.08 -1.05 11.89
N VAL A 314 2.19 0.23 11.52
CA VAL A 314 2.95 0.67 10.33
C VAL A 314 4.38 0.16 10.37
N GLU A 315 5.11 0.45 11.46
CA GLU A 315 6.49 -0.01 11.60
C GLU A 315 6.61 -1.53 11.63
N ARG A 316 5.72 -2.20 12.37
CA ARG A 316 5.70 -3.66 12.45
C ARG A 316 5.53 -4.27 11.08
N TYR A 317 4.52 -3.88 10.30
CA TYR A 317 4.28 -4.44 8.97
C TYR A 317 5.44 -4.18 8.00
N VAL A 318 6.10 -3.01 8.07
CA VAL A 318 7.30 -2.76 7.27
C VAL A 318 8.42 -3.72 7.67
N ARG A 319 8.74 -3.84 8.97
CA ARG A 319 9.87 -4.63 9.47
C ARG A 319 9.65 -6.13 9.42
N SER A 320 8.42 -6.57 9.67
CA SER A 320 8.06 -7.98 9.78
C SER A 320 7.54 -8.54 8.46
N ARG A 321 7.24 -7.72 7.45
CA ARG A 321 6.68 -8.23 6.19
C ARG A 321 7.19 -7.57 4.94
N LEU A 322 6.97 -6.27 4.77
CA LEU A 322 7.23 -5.60 3.49
C LEU A 322 8.73 -5.57 3.17
N ALA A 323 9.57 -5.18 4.12
CA ALA A 323 11.01 -5.15 3.92
C ALA A 323 11.65 -6.56 3.75
N PRO A 324 11.30 -7.57 4.57
CA PRO A 324 11.78 -8.94 4.39
C PRO A 324 11.32 -9.60 3.08
N ALA A 325 10.09 -9.33 2.62
CA ALA A 325 9.53 -9.92 1.40
C ALA A 325 10.10 -9.31 0.11
N GLN A 326 10.77 -8.16 0.17
CA GLN A 326 11.37 -7.54 -0.99
C GLN A 326 12.54 -8.40 -1.49
N LEU A 327 12.57 -8.66 -2.80
CA LEU A 327 13.65 -9.40 -3.43
C LEU A 327 14.87 -8.50 -3.61
N THR A 328 16.03 -8.96 -3.14
CA THR A 328 17.29 -8.20 -3.12
C THR A 328 18.44 -9.02 -3.69
N GLN A 329 19.58 -8.38 -3.93
CA GLN A 329 20.77 -9.10 -4.39
C GLN A 329 21.28 -10.15 -3.38
N ALA A 330 20.94 -10.00 -2.10
CA ALA A 330 21.30 -10.97 -1.06
C ALA A 330 20.55 -12.31 -1.21
N ASP A 331 19.46 -12.34 -1.99
CA ASP A 331 18.69 -13.54 -2.26
C ASP A 331 19.31 -14.40 -3.38
N ALA A 332 20.28 -13.86 -4.15
CA ALA A 332 20.97 -14.59 -5.21
C ALA A 332 21.93 -15.65 -4.65
N HIS A 333 21.82 -16.90 -5.10
CA HIS A 333 22.68 -18.01 -4.71
C HIS A 333 22.67 -19.11 -5.78
N PRO A 334 23.56 -20.12 -5.74
CA PRO A 334 23.58 -21.17 -6.76
C PRO A 334 22.20 -21.84 -6.93
N GLY A 335 21.61 -21.70 -8.13
CA GLY A 335 20.26 -22.20 -8.45
C GLY A 335 19.14 -21.16 -8.39
N ILE A 336 19.39 -19.96 -7.86
CA ILE A 336 18.46 -18.82 -7.85
C ILE A 336 19.15 -17.60 -8.45
N GLU A 337 18.72 -17.24 -9.65
CA GLU A 337 19.14 -16.02 -10.32
C GLU A 337 18.19 -14.87 -9.95
N VAL A 338 18.77 -13.71 -9.65
CA VAL A 338 18.04 -12.46 -9.43
C VAL A 338 18.36 -11.56 -10.62
N THR A 339 17.41 -11.44 -11.54
CA THR A 339 17.60 -10.58 -12.72
C THR A 339 17.30 -9.11 -12.38
N GLY A 340 17.67 -8.19 -13.27
CA GLY A 340 17.28 -6.78 -13.12
C GLY A 340 15.75 -6.58 -13.09
N ARG A 341 15.00 -7.49 -13.70
CA ARG A 341 13.54 -7.51 -13.65
C ARG A 341 13.01 -7.93 -12.28
N ASP A 342 13.72 -8.79 -11.55
CA ASP A 342 13.27 -9.28 -10.23
C ASP A 342 13.73 -8.37 -9.09
N LEU A 343 14.88 -7.73 -9.25
CA LEU A 343 15.55 -6.99 -8.17
C LEU A 343 14.73 -5.79 -7.69
N GLY A 344 14.23 -5.84 -6.45
CA GLY A 344 13.41 -4.80 -5.82
C GLY A 344 11.92 -5.09 -5.78
N THR A 345 11.50 -6.20 -6.36
CA THR A 345 10.08 -6.55 -6.49
C THR A 345 9.48 -7.11 -5.21
N TRP A 346 8.15 -7.14 -5.19
CA TRP A 346 7.33 -8.03 -4.38
C TRP A 346 6.49 -8.95 -5.28
N GLY A 347 5.91 -9.98 -4.67
CA GLY A 347 4.98 -10.86 -5.36
C GLY A 347 4.25 -11.77 -4.40
N ILE A 348 3.23 -12.44 -4.93
CA ILE A 348 2.45 -13.44 -4.21
C ILE A 348 3.33 -14.67 -4.01
N HIS A 349 3.63 -15.09 -2.79
CA HIS A 349 4.67 -16.10 -2.56
C HIS A 349 4.11 -17.48 -2.18
N LEU A 350 4.92 -18.52 -2.46
CA LEU A 350 4.58 -19.94 -2.33
C LEU A 350 5.57 -20.69 -1.43
N PRO A 351 6.04 -20.06 -0.36
CA PRO A 351 5.53 -20.41 0.97
C PRO A 351 5.30 -19.19 1.89
N THR A 352 4.43 -19.30 2.90
CA THR A 352 3.93 -18.23 3.80
C THR A 352 4.97 -17.18 4.24
N HIS A 353 6.19 -17.60 4.56
CA HIS A 353 7.29 -16.70 4.96
C HIS A 353 8.57 -16.89 4.12
N GLY A 354 8.44 -17.20 2.82
CA GLY A 354 9.56 -17.33 1.89
C GLY A 354 9.15 -17.09 0.44
N GLY A 355 9.92 -17.60 -0.52
CA GLY A 355 9.54 -17.73 -1.94
C GLY A 355 9.31 -16.43 -2.67
N LYS A 356 10.20 -15.45 -2.44
CA LYS A 356 10.17 -14.13 -3.10
C LYS A 356 10.09 -14.28 -4.61
N LYS A 357 9.21 -13.51 -5.26
CA LYS A 357 9.06 -13.51 -6.72
C LYS A 357 8.53 -12.16 -7.21
N CYS A 358 8.61 -11.93 -8.52
CA CYS A 358 8.00 -10.77 -9.16
C CYS A 358 6.53 -11.02 -9.51
N THR A 359 5.62 -10.19 -9.00
CA THR A 359 4.24 -10.07 -9.52
C THR A 359 3.99 -8.57 -9.78
N PRO A 360 3.97 -8.12 -11.05
CA PRO A 360 3.99 -6.70 -11.43
C PRO A 360 3.01 -5.79 -10.70
N ASP A 361 1.74 -6.16 -10.64
CA ASP A 361 0.68 -5.40 -9.96
C ASP A 361 0.89 -5.30 -8.45
N VAL A 362 1.32 -6.40 -7.82
CA VAL A 362 1.67 -6.46 -6.39
C VAL A 362 2.89 -5.60 -6.11
N ALA A 363 3.92 -5.68 -6.95
CA ALA A 363 5.12 -4.87 -6.82
C ALA A 363 4.79 -3.38 -6.87
N ALA A 364 3.95 -2.96 -7.82
CA ALA A 364 3.47 -1.59 -7.91
C ALA A 364 2.61 -1.17 -6.70
N ALA A 365 1.70 -2.03 -6.23
CA ALA A 365 0.84 -1.75 -5.07
C ALA A 365 1.64 -1.59 -3.76
N VAL A 366 2.63 -2.46 -3.53
CA VAL A 366 3.53 -2.32 -2.37
C VAL A 366 4.40 -1.08 -2.52
N THR A 367 4.91 -0.80 -3.72
CA THR A 367 5.71 0.41 -4.00
C THR A 367 4.95 1.68 -3.66
N HIS A 368 3.68 1.78 -4.07
CA HIS A 368 2.80 2.87 -3.69
C HIS A 368 2.77 3.05 -2.17
N SER A 369 2.42 2.01 -1.41
CA SER A 369 2.32 2.09 0.06
C SER A 369 3.65 2.48 0.70
N MET A 370 4.76 1.94 0.19
CA MET A 370 6.10 2.22 0.69
C MET A 370 6.55 3.66 0.42
N CYS A 371 6.12 4.28 -0.68
CA CYS A 371 6.37 5.70 -0.94
C CYS A 371 5.65 6.58 0.09
N ASP A 372 4.39 6.26 0.40
CA ASP A 372 3.60 7.02 1.37
C ASP A 372 4.16 6.90 2.79
N ILE A 373 4.55 5.67 3.19
CA ILE A 373 5.27 5.42 4.45
C ILE A 373 6.58 6.19 4.50
N TYR A 374 7.36 6.20 3.41
CA TYR A 374 8.62 6.95 3.36
C TYR A 374 8.42 8.46 3.53
N ASN A 375 7.43 9.03 2.83
CA ASN A 375 7.11 10.45 2.89
C ASN A 375 6.64 10.89 4.29
N ASN A 376 6.14 9.94 5.09
CA ASN A 376 5.63 10.20 6.44
C ASN A 376 6.56 9.72 7.57
N ILE A 377 7.81 9.33 7.27
CA ILE A 377 8.81 9.06 8.32
C ILE A 377 8.96 10.28 9.23
N CYS A 378 9.03 11.46 8.61
CA CYS A 378 9.03 12.75 9.27
C CYS A 378 7.97 13.65 8.64
N THR A 379 7.22 14.38 9.45
CA THR A 379 6.27 15.40 8.99
C THR A 379 6.53 16.72 9.71
N ARG A 380 6.25 17.84 9.06
CA ARG A 380 6.36 19.18 9.66
C ARG A 380 4.99 19.84 9.69
N SER A 381 4.70 20.52 10.80
CA SER A 381 3.51 21.37 10.92
C SER A 381 3.86 22.67 11.66
N ALA A 382 2.87 23.51 11.93
CA ALA A 382 3.06 24.71 12.73
C ALA A 382 3.60 24.44 14.15
N THR A 383 3.48 23.20 14.66
CA THR A 383 4.00 22.81 15.98
C THR A 383 5.46 22.35 15.95
N GLY A 384 6.07 22.24 14.76
CA GLY A 384 7.44 21.77 14.53
C GLY A 384 7.50 20.40 13.85
N LEU A 385 8.68 19.80 13.88
CA LEU A 385 9.00 18.51 13.29
C LEU A 385 8.50 17.33 14.13
N GLN A 386 7.81 16.39 13.50
CA GLN A 386 7.44 15.10 14.05
C GLN A 386 8.23 13.99 13.36
N VAL A 387 8.91 13.15 14.15
CA VAL A 387 9.51 11.89 13.70
C VAL A 387 8.54 10.78 14.06
N ASN A 388 7.78 10.34 13.06
CA ASN A 388 6.67 9.40 13.22
C ASN A 388 7.14 7.96 13.14
N LEU A 389 8.10 7.65 12.27
CA LEU A 389 8.58 6.28 12.05
C LEU A 389 10.08 6.20 12.28
N HIS A 390 10.59 5.12 12.85
CA HIS A 390 12.00 4.97 13.20
C HIS A 390 12.75 4.33 12.03
N PHE A 391 12.68 5.00 10.88
CA PHE A 391 13.45 4.66 9.68
C PHE A 391 14.45 5.76 9.38
N ASP A 392 15.46 5.44 8.58
CA ASP A 392 16.47 6.43 8.23
C ASP A 392 15.88 7.40 7.21
N TYR A 393 16.09 8.70 7.44
CA TYR A 393 15.59 9.78 6.60
C TYR A 393 16.63 10.91 6.55
N GLU A 394 16.75 11.56 5.40
CA GLU A 394 17.67 12.68 5.21
C GLU A 394 17.14 13.60 4.12
N ASP A 395 17.09 14.89 4.43
CA ASP A 395 16.90 15.99 3.48
C ASP A 395 17.91 17.13 3.78
N GLU A 396 17.66 18.33 3.27
CA GLU A 396 18.56 19.49 3.47
C GLU A 396 18.60 20.02 4.91
N ASP A 397 17.58 19.76 5.72
CA ASP A 397 17.41 20.31 7.07
C ASP A 397 17.51 19.28 8.19
N ILE A 398 17.21 18.01 7.92
CA ILE A 398 17.12 16.96 8.93
C ILE A 398 17.87 15.70 8.49
N THR A 399 18.53 15.07 9.47
CA THR A 399 18.97 13.67 9.38
C THR A 399 18.38 12.87 10.52
N VAL A 400 17.64 11.80 10.21
CA VAL A 400 17.19 10.78 11.16
C VAL A 400 17.94 9.48 10.89
N THR A 401 18.58 8.96 11.93
CA THR A 401 19.23 7.64 11.89
C THR A 401 18.58 6.74 12.93
N SER A 402 18.08 5.58 12.50
CA SER A 402 17.55 4.56 13.40
C SER A 402 18.40 3.30 13.39
N THR A 403 18.96 2.98 14.56
CA THR A 403 19.78 1.79 14.80
C THR A 403 19.08 0.85 15.77
N ARG A 404 19.14 -0.45 15.48
CA ARG A 404 18.57 -1.51 16.32
C ARG A 404 19.62 -2.60 16.56
N ALA A 405 20.20 -2.60 17.75
CA ALA A 405 21.16 -3.62 18.19
C ALA A 405 20.66 -4.27 19.48
N ASP A 406 21.39 -4.10 20.59
CA ASP A 406 20.92 -4.49 21.94
C ASP A 406 19.80 -3.57 22.45
N ARG A 407 19.72 -2.35 21.90
CA ARG A 407 18.68 -1.35 22.17
C ARG A 407 18.28 -0.66 20.86
N GLY A 408 17.14 0.02 20.89
CA GLY A 408 16.71 0.94 19.84
C GLY A 408 17.30 2.32 20.07
N GLU A 409 17.80 2.94 19.01
CA GLU A 409 18.33 4.29 19.01
C GLU A 409 17.74 5.07 17.84
N VAL A 410 17.22 6.27 18.11
CA VAL A 410 16.77 7.23 17.10
C VAL A 410 17.54 8.52 17.32
N ALA A 411 18.48 8.78 16.43
CA ALA A 411 19.25 10.01 16.41
C ALA A 411 18.62 10.97 15.39
N VAL A 412 18.34 12.20 15.82
CA VAL A 412 17.78 13.28 14.99
C VAL A 412 18.76 14.44 15.04
N ARG A 413 19.28 14.82 13.89
CA ARG A 413 20.14 15.98 13.71
C ARG A 413 19.41 17.03 12.90
N LEU A 414 19.45 18.27 13.38
CA LEU A 414 18.78 19.41 12.74
C LEU A 414 19.78 20.44 12.25
N ALA A 415 19.55 20.98 11.07
CA ALA A 415 20.28 22.14 10.55
C ALA A 415 20.00 23.38 11.42
N GLN A 416 18.74 23.61 11.79
CA GLN A 416 18.32 24.74 12.63
C GLN A 416 17.47 24.29 13.83
N PRO A 417 17.52 24.99 14.97
CA PRO A 417 16.67 24.68 16.12
C PRO A 417 15.18 24.81 15.81
N GLU A 418 14.40 23.78 16.09
CA GLU A 418 12.94 23.80 16.01
C GLU A 418 12.32 22.88 17.07
N SER A 419 11.02 22.97 17.34
CA SER A 419 10.36 22.00 18.23
C SER A 419 10.34 20.63 17.57
N VAL A 420 10.83 19.60 18.27
CA VAL A 420 10.88 18.22 17.77
C VAL A 420 10.00 17.32 18.62
N MET A 421 9.27 16.43 17.97
CA MET A 421 8.47 15.37 18.58
C MET A 421 8.95 14.04 18.02
N VAL A 422 9.61 13.22 18.84
CA VAL A 422 10.06 11.87 18.44
C VAL A 422 9.09 10.85 19.01
N ARG A 423 8.50 9.99 18.17
CA ARG A 423 7.55 8.97 18.65
C ARG A 423 8.24 8.04 19.65
N ILE A 424 7.47 7.63 20.66
CA ILE A 424 7.80 6.56 21.58
C ILE A 424 6.87 5.38 21.26
N PRO A 425 7.39 4.28 20.70
CA PRO A 425 6.58 3.10 20.37
C PRO A 425 5.86 2.56 21.60
N GLY A 426 4.60 2.14 21.45
CA GLY A 426 3.72 1.77 22.56
C GLY A 426 4.19 0.54 23.36
N TRP A 427 4.98 -0.33 22.74
CA TRP A 427 5.59 -1.50 23.37
C TRP A 427 6.88 -1.19 24.17
N THR A 428 7.35 0.06 24.17
CA THR A 428 8.59 0.45 24.83
C THR A 428 8.45 0.43 26.36
N PRO A 429 9.32 -0.27 27.12
CA PRO A 429 9.31 -0.19 28.59
C PRO A 429 9.68 1.22 29.07
N GLU A 430 8.80 1.85 29.87
CA GLU A 430 9.00 3.24 30.32
C GLU A 430 10.34 3.44 31.03
N SER A 431 10.75 2.46 31.86
CA SER A 431 12.00 2.50 32.61
C SER A 431 13.26 2.45 31.74
N SER A 432 13.14 2.08 30.46
CA SER A 432 14.26 1.98 29.53
C SER A 432 14.51 3.27 28.75
N LEU A 433 13.55 4.19 28.73
CA LEU A 433 13.60 5.40 27.92
C LEU A 433 14.67 6.35 28.44
N LYS A 434 15.54 6.78 27.53
CA LYS A 434 16.52 7.84 27.79
C LYS A 434 16.54 8.80 26.62
N LEU A 435 16.57 10.09 26.94
CA LEU A 435 16.68 11.17 25.98
C LEU A 435 17.93 11.99 26.31
N THR A 436 18.72 12.30 25.29
CA THR A 436 19.82 13.26 25.39
C THR A 436 19.72 14.29 24.29
N VAL A 437 20.04 15.54 24.61
CA VAL A 437 20.25 16.63 23.64
C VAL A 437 21.70 17.07 23.76
N ASP A 438 22.46 17.01 22.67
CA ASP A 438 23.90 17.28 22.65
C ASP A 438 24.69 16.48 23.71
N GLY A 439 24.29 15.23 23.94
CA GLY A 439 24.89 14.34 24.93
C GLY A 439 24.49 14.62 26.39
N GLN A 440 23.69 15.65 26.66
CA GLN A 440 23.20 15.94 28.00
C GLN A 440 21.86 15.24 28.26
N ALA A 441 21.77 14.50 29.37
CA ALA A 441 20.55 13.84 29.79
C ALA A 441 19.43 14.87 29.98
N THR A 442 18.33 14.66 29.26
CA THR A 442 17.19 15.59 29.21
C THR A 442 15.92 14.86 29.69
N PRO A 443 15.14 15.44 30.62
CA PRO A 443 13.86 14.85 31.02
C PRO A 443 12.90 14.72 29.83
N ILE A 444 12.25 13.56 29.72
CA ILE A 444 11.28 13.31 28.66
C ILE A 444 9.98 14.04 28.99
N ARG A 445 9.59 15.00 28.16
CA ARG A 445 8.27 15.66 28.19
C ARG A 445 7.38 14.94 27.18
N ARG A 446 6.20 14.47 27.58
CA ARG A 446 5.32 13.71 26.69
C ARG A 446 4.23 14.58 26.09
N LEU A 447 3.96 14.38 24.80
CA LEU A 447 2.76 14.83 24.10
C LEU A 447 2.14 13.62 23.40
N GLY A 448 1.13 13.01 24.03
CA GLY A 448 0.59 11.73 23.58
C GLY A 448 1.68 10.65 23.49
N HIS A 449 1.87 10.11 22.28
CA HIS A 449 2.88 9.10 21.98
C HIS A 449 4.28 9.66 21.69
N TYR A 450 4.53 10.97 21.85
CA TYR A 450 5.80 11.59 21.47
C TYR A 450 6.59 12.12 22.66
N ALA A 451 7.92 11.97 22.60
CA ALA A 451 8.86 12.78 23.36
C ALA A 451 8.96 14.16 22.70
N TRP A 452 8.60 15.22 23.42
CA TRP A 452 8.64 16.60 22.96
C TRP A 452 9.89 17.33 23.46
N ILE A 453 10.64 17.90 22.53
CA ILE A 453 11.85 18.69 22.75
C ILE A 453 11.59 20.10 22.18
N PRO A 454 11.42 21.13 23.01
CA PRO A 454 11.25 22.49 22.51
C PRO A 454 12.48 23.00 21.76
N GLY A 455 12.27 23.87 20.77
CA GLY A 455 13.36 24.48 20.01
C GLY A 455 14.36 25.28 20.88
N GLY A 456 13.90 25.85 21.99
CA GLY A 456 14.76 26.57 22.94
C GLY A 456 15.77 25.70 23.69
N ASP A 457 15.58 24.37 23.69
CA ASP A 457 16.49 23.42 24.33
C ASP A 457 17.60 22.96 23.34
N GLN A 458 17.66 23.54 22.14
CA GLN A 458 18.53 23.14 21.04
C GLN A 458 19.37 24.31 20.50
N LYS A 459 20.46 23.98 19.82
CA LYS A 459 21.31 24.91 19.05
C LYS A 459 21.43 24.44 17.61
N THR A 460 21.92 25.30 16.72
CA THR A 460 22.21 24.94 15.32
C THR A 460 23.11 23.70 15.28
N GLY A 461 22.70 22.67 14.55
CA GLY A 461 23.43 21.41 14.48
C GLY A 461 23.31 20.52 15.73
N SER A 462 22.28 20.72 16.56
CA SER A 462 22.02 19.86 17.73
C SER A 462 21.74 18.42 17.34
N ASP A 463 22.17 17.51 18.22
CA ASP A 463 21.93 16.08 18.12
C ASP A 463 20.99 15.63 19.23
N ILE A 464 19.79 15.19 18.85
CA ILE A 464 18.80 14.59 19.75
C ILE A 464 18.93 13.08 19.63
N LEU A 465 19.01 12.37 20.75
CA LEU A 465 19.07 10.92 20.78
C LEU A 465 18.02 10.38 21.75
N LEU A 466 17.07 9.60 21.22
CA LEU A 466 16.15 8.79 21.99
C LEU A 466 16.63 7.34 21.97
N THR A 467 16.81 6.74 23.15
CA THR A 467 17.15 5.31 23.28
C THR A 467 16.15 4.57 24.13
N TYR A 468 15.90 3.31 23.81
CA TYR A 468 14.95 2.45 24.51
C TYR A 468 15.27 0.96 24.34
N GLU A 469 14.80 0.13 25.26
CA GLU A 469 14.96 -1.33 25.15
C GLU A 469 14.08 -1.91 24.04
N LEU A 470 14.53 -3.02 23.46
CA LEU A 470 13.77 -3.80 22.48
C LEU A 470 13.32 -5.11 23.14
N PRO A 471 12.09 -5.19 23.69
CA PRO A 471 11.61 -6.39 24.37
C PRO A 471 11.69 -7.63 23.49
N LYS A 472 12.19 -8.73 24.05
CA LYS A 472 12.22 -10.02 23.35
C LYS A 472 11.00 -10.83 23.75
N ARG A 473 10.33 -11.44 22.78
CA ARG A 473 9.20 -12.35 23.02
C ARG A 473 9.13 -13.41 21.93
N VAL A 474 8.40 -14.48 22.21
CA VAL A 474 8.09 -15.53 21.26
C VAL A 474 6.58 -15.65 21.15
N THR A 475 6.05 -15.73 19.92
CA THR A 475 4.64 -15.99 19.66
C THR A 475 4.44 -17.19 18.77
N GLN A 476 3.19 -17.65 18.69
CA GLN A 476 2.76 -18.68 17.77
C GLN A 476 1.68 -18.10 16.84
N GLU A 477 1.79 -18.42 15.55
CA GLU A 477 0.85 -17.99 14.53
C GLU A 477 0.36 -19.21 13.75
N GLU A 478 -0.93 -19.54 13.91
CA GLU A 478 -1.58 -20.64 13.20
C GLU A 478 -2.17 -20.13 11.87
N MET A 479 -1.79 -20.81 10.78
CA MET A 479 -2.30 -20.58 9.43
C MET A 479 -3.59 -21.37 9.17
N PRO A 480 -4.38 -21.01 8.14
CA PRO A 480 -5.63 -21.71 7.82
C PRO A 480 -5.50 -23.23 7.59
N SER A 481 -4.35 -23.74 7.15
CA SER A 481 -4.09 -25.18 7.03
C SER A 481 -3.89 -25.89 8.38
N GLY A 482 -3.79 -25.16 9.49
CA GLY A 482 -3.40 -25.66 10.81
C GLY A 482 -1.89 -25.69 11.04
N ARG A 483 -1.08 -25.25 10.06
CA ARG A 483 0.37 -25.11 10.23
C ARG A 483 0.65 -23.97 11.22
N VAL A 484 1.53 -24.22 12.19
CA VAL A 484 1.90 -23.26 13.23
C VAL A 484 3.33 -22.79 13.05
N TYR A 485 3.53 -21.47 13.05
CA TYR A 485 4.84 -20.83 13.10
C TYR A 485 5.14 -20.32 14.49
N THR A 486 6.32 -20.64 15.00
CA THR A 486 6.90 -20.03 16.20
C THR A 486 7.79 -18.87 15.76
N ILE A 487 7.50 -17.67 16.26
CA ILE A 487 8.14 -16.42 15.80
C ILE A 487 8.83 -15.76 16.99
N ALA A 488 10.14 -15.53 16.87
CA ALA A 488 10.90 -14.72 17.83
C ALA A 488 10.92 -13.25 17.38
N TRP A 489 10.59 -12.37 18.32
CA TRP A 489 10.50 -10.94 18.14
C TRP A 489 11.54 -10.20 18.98
N ARG A 490 11.99 -9.06 18.46
CA ARG A 490 12.74 -8.04 19.19
C ARG A 490 12.10 -6.67 18.93
N GLY A 491 11.30 -6.21 19.88
CA GLY A 491 10.32 -5.14 19.67
C GLY A 491 9.26 -5.58 18.65
N ASP A 492 9.20 -4.85 17.55
CA ASP A 492 8.34 -5.03 16.38
C ASP A 492 9.02 -5.72 15.18
N GLU A 493 10.25 -6.21 15.35
CA GLU A 493 11.02 -6.91 14.31
C GLU A 493 11.03 -8.42 14.55
N ILE A 494 10.78 -9.23 13.52
CA ILE A 494 10.99 -10.69 13.55
C ILE A 494 12.48 -10.97 13.39
N VAL A 495 13.06 -11.67 14.37
CA VAL A 495 14.50 -12.02 14.38
C VAL A 495 14.75 -13.51 14.13
N GLY A 496 13.71 -14.35 14.20
CA GLY A 496 13.79 -15.77 13.89
C GLY A 496 12.43 -16.42 13.74
N ILE A 497 12.34 -17.47 12.93
CA ILE A 497 11.09 -18.21 12.68
C ILE A 497 11.34 -19.73 12.59
N ASP A 498 10.38 -20.52 13.05
CA ASP A 498 10.32 -21.98 12.87
C ASP A 498 8.88 -22.41 12.58
N PRO A 499 8.60 -23.18 11.52
CA PRO A 499 9.54 -23.62 10.49
C PRO A 499 10.03 -22.45 9.62
N GLN A 500 11.27 -22.56 9.13
CA GLN A 500 11.81 -21.66 8.11
C GLN A 500 11.45 -22.20 6.72
N ASP A 501 10.63 -21.43 5.99
CA ASP A 501 10.20 -21.80 4.65
C ASP A 501 11.26 -21.49 3.58
N GLY A 502 11.44 -22.38 2.61
CA GLY A 502 12.30 -22.15 1.43
C GLY A 502 11.54 -22.34 0.12
N PRO A 503 12.08 -21.84 -1.02
CA PRO A 503 13.34 -21.10 -1.17
C PRO A 503 13.24 -19.64 -0.68
N MET A 504 14.37 -18.94 -0.50
CA MET A 504 14.43 -17.50 -0.10
C MET A 504 13.58 -17.17 1.15
N PRO A 505 13.93 -17.71 2.33
CA PRO A 505 13.24 -17.39 3.56
C PRO A 505 13.30 -15.89 3.88
N PHE A 506 12.23 -15.35 4.47
CA PHE A 506 12.19 -13.93 4.86
C PHE A 506 12.99 -13.67 6.13
N PHE A 507 13.11 -14.67 7.00
CA PHE A 507 13.74 -14.55 8.31
C PHE A 507 14.75 -15.68 8.53
N ALA A 508 15.69 -15.46 9.44
CA ALA A 508 16.58 -16.51 9.91
C ALA A 508 15.80 -17.63 10.61
N ALA A 509 16.39 -18.83 10.64
CA ALA A 509 15.85 -19.92 11.46
C ALA A 509 15.90 -19.53 12.94
N LEU A 510 14.89 -19.95 13.70
CA LEU A 510 14.87 -19.76 15.15
C LEU A 510 16.11 -20.41 15.79
N GLU A 511 16.86 -19.66 16.60
CA GLU A 511 17.96 -20.21 17.40
C GLU A 511 17.39 -21.24 18.40
N LYS A 512 17.93 -22.46 18.39
CA LYS A 512 17.49 -23.58 19.24
C LYS A 512 18.13 -23.60 20.60
#